data_AF-A0A497PCE4-F1
#
_entry.id   AF-A0A497PCE4-F1
#
_cell.length_a   1.000
_cell.length_b   1.000
_cell.length_c   1.000
_cell.angle_alpha   90.00
_cell.angle_beta   90.00
_cell.angle_gamma   90.00
#
_symmetry.space_group_name_H-M   'P 1'
#
loop_
_entity.id
_entity.type
_entity.pdbx_description
1 polymer ?
#
loop_
_entity_poly.entity_id
_entity_poly.type
_entity_poly.pdbx_seq_one_letter_code
_entity_poly.pdbx_strand_id
1 'polypeptide(L)'
;MPSPDEYYAANVIPPVAWALELYLKHKGRFKEQQVLEISFPAGFHKEMMRKKGPHEIAVWTSEKKIWVRARCMYSKECSFNSERIDGSDREAVKSLPWGEIDSRKFFPAIRKWLLRMDLDFVLFIRALNTVCDRRVELPLTTQFGKTFKKFDEYRRTRWPEDVTPDKRDKFLEQVLLRVAFWFQTAAIVGALK
;
A
#
# COMPACT_ATOMS: atom_id res chain seq x y z
N MET A 1 -2.83 -20.56 -2.97
CA MET A 1 -2.29 -19.19 -3.14
C MET A 1 -3.26 -18.24 -2.48
N PRO A 2 -2.81 -17.17 -1.81
CA PRO A 2 -3.71 -16.15 -1.26
C PRO A 2 -4.63 -15.61 -2.36
N SER A 3 -5.87 -15.25 -2.01
CA SER A 3 -6.70 -14.50 -2.95
C SER A 3 -5.98 -13.18 -3.29
N PRO A 4 -6.02 -12.69 -4.54
CA PRO A 4 -5.40 -11.40 -4.89
C PRO A 4 -5.86 -10.23 -4.00
N ASP A 5 -7.08 -10.31 -3.46
CA ASP A 5 -7.63 -9.36 -2.50
C ASP A 5 -6.99 -9.41 -1.10
N GLU A 6 -6.18 -10.42 -0.80
CA GLU A 6 -5.47 -10.58 0.47
C GLU A 6 -4.04 -10.01 0.42
N TYR A 7 -3.54 -9.64 -0.76
CA TYR A 7 -2.22 -9.04 -0.87
C TYR A 7 -2.19 -7.67 -0.17
N TYR A 8 -1.28 -7.50 0.79
CA TYR A 8 -1.12 -6.22 1.50
C TYR A 8 -0.88 -5.06 0.54
N ALA A 9 -0.14 -5.29 -0.56
CA ALA A 9 0.09 -4.28 -1.59
C ALA A 9 -1.20 -3.74 -2.21
N ALA A 10 -2.14 -4.63 -2.56
CA ALA A 10 -3.44 -4.26 -3.12
C ALA A 10 -4.31 -3.46 -2.14
N ASN A 11 -4.08 -3.63 -0.84
CA ASN A 11 -4.87 -2.97 0.22
C ASN A 11 -4.12 -1.81 0.91
N VAL A 12 -2.90 -1.49 0.47
CA VAL A 12 -2.09 -0.39 1.04
C VAL A 12 -1.65 0.61 -0.02
N ILE A 13 -1.16 0.15 -1.17
CA ILE A 13 -0.66 1.06 -2.20
C ILE A 13 -1.78 1.97 -2.74
N PRO A 14 -2.97 1.45 -3.13
CA PRO A 14 -4.05 2.31 -3.61
C PRO A 14 -4.57 3.29 -2.56
N PRO A 15 -4.84 2.88 -1.30
CA PRO A 15 -5.22 3.82 -0.25
C PRO A 15 -4.19 4.91 0.02
N VAL A 16 -2.90 4.57 -0.04
CA VAL A 16 -1.81 5.55 0.10
C VAL A 16 -1.77 6.50 -1.10
N ALA A 17 -1.96 6.00 -2.32
CA ALA A 17 -2.03 6.83 -3.53
C ALA A 17 -3.20 7.84 -3.45
N TRP A 18 -4.40 7.37 -3.13
CA TRP A 18 -5.58 8.23 -2.95
C TRP A 18 -5.38 9.25 -1.81
N ALA A 19 -4.71 8.86 -0.73
CA ALA A 19 -4.43 9.75 0.38
C ALA A 19 -3.42 10.84 0.00
N LEU A 20 -2.39 10.50 -0.80
CA LEU A 20 -1.46 11.49 -1.33
C LEU A 20 -2.16 12.47 -2.28
N GLU A 21 -3.04 11.99 -3.16
CA GLU A 21 -3.83 12.89 -4.03
C GLU A 21 -4.66 13.87 -3.21
N LEU A 22 -5.33 13.40 -2.15
CA LEU A 22 -6.13 14.25 -1.26
C LEU A 22 -5.25 15.23 -0.48
N TYR A 23 -4.10 14.76 0.03
CA TYR A 23 -3.11 15.57 0.73
C TYR A 23 -2.62 16.73 -0.13
N LEU A 24 -2.29 16.47 -1.40
CA LEU A 24 -1.82 17.48 -2.34
C LEU A 24 -2.92 18.46 -2.75
N LYS A 25 -4.16 17.97 -2.95
CA LYS A 25 -5.34 18.83 -3.22
C LYS A 25 -5.58 19.84 -2.09
N HIS A 26 -5.25 19.49 -0.84
CA HIS A 26 -5.36 20.38 0.31
C HIS A 26 -4.11 21.21 0.61
N LYS A 27 -3.32 21.54 -0.42
CA LYS A 27 -2.09 22.34 -0.33
C LYS A 27 -1.02 21.73 0.58
N GLY A 28 -1.09 20.41 0.81
CA GLY A 28 0.01 19.68 1.43
C GLY A 28 1.30 19.93 0.66
N ARG A 29 2.38 20.24 1.37
CA ARG A 29 3.68 20.50 0.74
C ARG A 29 4.35 19.17 0.49
N PHE A 30 4.54 18.84 -0.78
CA PHE A 30 5.43 17.76 -1.21
C PHE A 30 6.71 18.41 -1.68
N LYS A 31 7.80 18.22 -0.92
CA LYS A 31 9.13 18.59 -1.39
C LYS A 31 9.53 17.58 -2.45
N GLU A 32 9.18 17.86 -3.70
CA GLU A 32 9.56 17.05 -4.86
C GLU A 32 11.07 17.25 -5.09
N GLN A 33 11.90 16.59 -4.29
CA GLN A 33 13.36 16.72 -4.37
C GLN A 33 14.05 15.51 -4.98
N GLN A 34 13.39 14.35 -5.10
CA GLN A 34 13.92 13.14 -5.74
C GLN A 34 12.81 12.14 -6.07
N VAL A 35 13.00 11.33 -7.12
CA VAL A 35 12.20 10.11 -7.34
C VAL A 35 12.48 9.17 -6.17
N LEU A 36 11.53 9.05 -5.25
CA LEU A 36 11.63 8.11 -4.13
C LEU A 36 11.07 6.77 -4.58
N GLU A 37 11.95 5.80 -4.82
CA GLU A 37 11.62 4.42 -5.18
C GLU A 37 11.87 3.46 -4.00
N ILE A 38 11.01 2.46 -3.89
CA ILE A 38 11.26 1.21 -3.14
C ILE A 38 11.07 0.02 -4.06
N SER A 39 11.80 -1.05 -3.80
CA SER A 39 11.72 -2.28 -4.59
C SER A 39 11.50 -3.47 -3.67
N PHE A 40 10.53 -4.31 -4.02
CA PHE A 40 10.20 -5.54 -3.31
C PHE A 40 10.77 -6.72 -4.10
N PRO A 41 11.72 -7.50 -3.54
CA PRO A 41 12.23 -8.69 -4.20
C PRO A 41 11.10 -9.71 -4.44
N ALA A 42 10.97 -10.17 -5.68
CA ALA A 42 9.89 -11.04 -6.16
C ALA A 42 10.43 -12.23 -6.97
N GLY A 43 11.55 -12.80 -6.49
CA GLY A 43 12.18 -13.96 -7.10
C GLY A 43 13.36 -13.65 -8.01
N PHE A 44 13.61 -14.55 -8.96
CA PHE A 44 14.74 -14.46 -9.89
C PHE A 44 14.36 -14.95 -11.28
N HIS A 45 14.88 -14.27 -12.30
CA HIS A 45 14.94 -14.80 -13.66
C HIS A 45 15.79 -16.06 -13.68
N LYS A 46 15.26 -17.13 -14.28
CA LYS A 46 15.96 -18.41 -14.41
C LYS A 46 16.05 -18.81 -15.87
N GLU A 47 17.26 -19.19 -16.30
CA GLU A 47 17.53 -19.79 -17.59
C GLU A 47 18.34 -21.06 -17.38
N MET A 48 17.93 -22.16 -18.00
CA MET A 48 18.54 -23.47 -17.80
C MET A 48 18.72 -23.81 -16.31
N MET A 49 17.69 -23.53 -15.50
CA MET A 49 17.68 -23.72 -14.04
C MET A 49 18.68 -22.86 -13.23
N ARG A 50 19.42 -21.95 -13.86
CA ARG A 50 20.37 -21.05 -13.19
C ARG A 50 19.74 -19.67 -12.96
N LYS A 51 19.94 -19.10 -11.76
CA LYS A 51 19.54 -17.72 -11.45
C LYS A 51 20.40 -16.75 -12.26
N LYS A 52 19.76 -15.82 -12.97
CA LYS A 52 20.44 -14.85 -13.85
C LYS A 52 20.34 -13.41 -13.37
N GLY A 53 19.22 -13.05 -12.76
CA GLY A 53 19.05 -11.75 -12.12
C GLY A 53 17.75 -11.67 -11.32
N PRO A 54 17.61 -10.65 -10.47
CA PRO A 54 16.43 -10.51 -9.61
C PRO A 54 15.20 -10.06 -10.39
N HIS A 55 14.06 -10.53 -9.92
CA HIS A 55 12.75 -9.96 -10.19
C HIS A 55 12.36 -9.05 -9.04
N GLU A 56 11.80 -7.89 -9.35
CA GLU A 56 11.41 -6.90 -8.35
C GLU A 56 10.08 -6.25 -8.72
N ILE A 57 9.26 -5.94 -7.73
CA ILE A 57 8.16 -4.99 -7.89
C ILE A 57 8.61 -3.65 -7.34
N ALA A 58 8.73 -2.64 -8.21
CA ALA A 58 9.14 -1.29 -7.85
C ALA A 58 7.91 -0.41 -7.63
N VAL A 59 7.94 0.38 -6.56
CA VAL A 59 6.95 1.42 -6.25
C VAL A 59 7.69 2.75 -6.13
N TRP A 60 7.25 3.78 -6.86
CA TRP A 60 7.90 5.09 -6.81
C TRP A 60 6.91 6.24 -6.93
N THR A 61 7.37 7.44 -6.55
CA THR A 61 6.65 8.68 -6.79
C THR A 61 7.21 9.39 -8.02
N SER A 62 6.34 9.90 -8.87
CA SER A 62 6.69 10.71 -10.04
C SER A 62 5.47 11.52 -10.44
N GLU A 63 5.68 12.82 -10.71
CA GLU A 63 4.62 13.77 -11.10
C GLU A 63 3.45 13.73 -10.11
N LYS A 64 3.76 13.80 -8.82
CA LYS A 64 2.75 13.77 -7.71
C LYS A 64 1.86 12.52 -7.66
N LYS A 65 2.19 11.47 -8.39
CA LYS A 65 1.49 10.18 -8.40
C LYS A 65 2.38 9.05 -7.87
N ILE A 66 1.75 7.99 -7.38
CA ILE A 66 2.42 6.71 -7.09
C ILE A 66 2.33 5.84 -8.32
N TRP A 67 3.42 5.17 -8.64
CA TRP A 67 3.52 4.24 -9.75
C TRP A 67 4.07 2.92 -9.26
N VAL A 68 3.62 1.83 -9.89
CA VAL A 68 4.06 0.46 -9.60
C VAL A 68 4.41 -0.25 -10.89
N ARG A 69 5.44 -1.09 -10.87
CA ARG A 69 5.74 -2.01 -11.97
C ARG A 69 6.45 -3.26 -11.48
N ALA A 70 6.19 -4.39 -12.10
CA ALA A 70 7.06 -5.55 -12.03
C ALA A 70 8.19 -5.39 -13.06
N ARG A 71 9.44 -5.65 -12.64
CA ARG A 71 10.61 -5.57 -13.51
C ARG A 71 11.55 -6.74 -13.29
N CYS A 72 12.07 -7.28 -14.38
CA CYS A 72 13.20 -8.17 -14.39
C CYS A 72 14.47 -7.36 -14.64
N MET A 73 15.46 -7.51 -13.76
CA MET A 73 16.73 -6.78 -13.86
C MET A 73 17.71 -7.42 -14.85
N TYR A 74 17.36 -8.57 -15.44
CA TYR A 74 18.21 -9.31 -16.38
C TYR A 74 17.75 -9.17 -17.84
N SER A 75 16.44 -9.31 -18.12
CA SER A 75 15.90 -9.27 -19.48
C SER A 75 14.67 -8.37 -19.60
N LYS A 76 14.68 -7.50 -20.61
CA LYS A 76 13.55 -6.61 -20.96
C LYS A 76 12.37 -7.37 -21.58
N GLU A 77 12.62 -8.54 -22.15
CA GLU A 77 11.61 -9.41 -22.79
C GLU A 77 11.01 -10.42 -21.80
N CYS A 78 11.47 -10.43 -20.55
CA CYS A 78 10.95 -11.32 -19.52
C CYS A 78 9.45 -11.06 -19.30
N SER A 79 8.65 -12.12 -19.28
CA SER A 79 7.20 -12.07 -19.03
C SER A 79 6.83 -11.56 -17.63
N PHE A 80 7.81 -11.50 -16.72
CA PHE A 80 7.64 -10.87 -15.41
C PHE A 80 7.52 -9.34 -15.51
N ASN A 81 8.04 -8.71 -16.58
CA ASN A 81 7.93 -7.27 -16.75
C ASN A 81 6.46 -6.86 -16.93
N SER A 82 6.06 -5.79 -16.26
CA SER A 82 4.78 -5.14 -16.49
C SER A 82 4.98 -3.73 -17.04
N GLU A 83 3.94 -3.19 -17.66
CA GLU A 83 3.86 -1.75 -17.87
C GLU A 83 3.81 -0.99 -16.53
N ARG A 84 3.93 0.34 -16.64
CA ARG A 84 3.78 1.26 -15.51
C ARG A 84 2.29 1.35 -15.13
N ILE A 85 1.97 0.93 -13.91
CA ILE A 85 0.61 0.94 -13.36
C ILE A 85 0.44 2.14 -12.42
N ASP A 86 -0.67 2.86 -12.55
CA ASP A 86 -1.06 3.91 -11.59
C ASP A 86 -1.35 3.24 -10.24
N GLY A 87 -0.64 3.63 -9.20
CA GLY A 87 -0.76 3.02 -7.88
C GLY A 87 -2.14 3.18 -7.25
N SER A 88 -2.98 4.09 -7.77
CA SER A 88 -4.37 4.29 -7.36
C SER A 88 -5.34 3.26 -7.96
N ASP A 89 -4.94 2.50 -8.98
CA ASP A 89 -5.73 1.44 -9.59
C ASP A 89 -5.53 0.12 -8.83
N ARG A 90 -6.51 -0.20 -7.96
CA ARG A 90 -6.45 -1.40 -7.12
C ARG A 90 -6.43 -2.69 -7.92
N GLU A 91 -7.23 -2.79 -8.98
CA GLU A 91 -7.32 -4.04 -9.75
C GLU A 91 -6.07 -4.27 -10.59
N ALA A 92 -5.49 -3.21 -11.16
CA ALA A 92 -4.20 -3.31 -11.82
C ALA A 92 -3.08 -3.66 -10.82
N VAL A 93 -3.05 -3.06 -9.62
CA VAL A 93 -2.06 -3.40 -8.59
C VAL A 93 -2.20 -4.85 -8.13
N LYS A 94 -3.43 -5.37 -7.98
CA LYS A 94 -3.69 -6.78 -7.64
C LYS A 94 -3.13 -7.76 -8.65
N SER A 95 -3.10 -7.39 -9.93
CA SER A 95 -2.66 -8.28 -11.01
C SER A 95 -1.17 -8.60 -10.98
N LEU A 96 -0.37 -7.82 -10.23
CA LEU A 96 1.07 -8.03 -10.14
C LEU A 96 1.43 -9.27 -9.32
N PRO A 97 2.60 -9.90 -9.59
CA PRO A 97 3.02 -11.17 -8.98
C PRO A 97 3.54 -11.01 -7.53
N TRP A 98 2.66 -10.59 -6.61
CA TRP A 98 3.01 -10.35 -5.20
C TRP A 98 3.32 -11.62 -4.39
N GLY A 99 2.98 -12.81 -4.92
CA GLY A 99 3.05 -14.08 -4.19
C GLY A 99 4.44 -14.48 -3.71
N GLU A 100 5.51 -13.96 -4.34
CA GLU A 100 6.90 -14.26 -3.95
C GLU A 100 7.51 -13.24 -2.97
N ILE A 101 6.77 -12.19 -2.60
CA ILE A 101 7.27 -11.14 -1.72
C ILE A 101 7.14 -11.54 -0.24
N ASP A 102 8.20 -11.27 0.53
CA ASP A 102 8.20 -11.45 1.99
C ASP A 102 7.25 -10.45 2.66
N SER A 103 6.07 -10.93 3.03
CA SER A 103 5.02 -10.14 3.68
C SER A 103 5.49 -9.47 4.99
N ARG A 104 6.48 -10.05 5.69
CA ARG A 104 7.05 -9.49 6.92
C ARG A 104 7.86 -8.22 6.66
N LYS A 105 8.37 -8.03 5.44
CA LYS A 105 9.17 -6.85 5.06
C LYS A 105 8.33 -5.75 4.42
N PHE A 106 7.08 -6.05 4.06
CA PHE A 106 6.21 -5.13 3.33
C PHE A 106 5.95 -3.83 4.10
N PHE A 107 5.36 -3.93 5.29
CA PHE A 107 5.01 -2.76 6.11
C PHE A 107 6.24 -1.93 6.54
N PRO A 108 7.35 -2.54 7.02
CA PRO A 108 8.57 -1.78 7.32
C PRO A 108 9.12 -1.00 6.12
N ALA A 109 9.06 -1.57 4.91
CA ALA A 109 9.53 -0.91 3.69
C ALA A 109 8.62 0.26 3.28
N ILE A 110 7.30 0.06 3.23
CA ILE A 110 6.33 1.13 2.92
C ILE A 110 6.41 2.26 3.95
N ARG A 111 6.50 1.93 5.24
CA ARG A 111 6.68 2.90 6.32
C ARG A 111 7.92 3.76 6.08
N LYS A 112 9.08 3.12 5.82
CA LYS A 112 10.34 3.83 5.58
C LYS A 112 10.25 4.73 4.35
N TRP A 113 9.57 4.28 3.30
CA TRP A 113 9.34 5.07 2.09
C TRP A 113 8.48 6.30 2.35
N LEU A 114 7.35 6.15 3.05
CA LEU A 114 6.45 7.27 3.36
C LEU A 114 7.09 8.29 4.30
N LEU A 115 7.86 7.84 5.30
CA LEU A 115 8.60 8.76 6.18
C LEU A 115 9.67 9.55 5.41
N ARG A 116 10.28 8.98 4.36
CA ARG A 116 11.23 9.68 3.50
C ARG A 116 10.60 10.75 2.61
N MET A 117 9.27 10.73 2.42
CA MET A 117 8.57 11.77 1.66
C MET A 117 8.42 13.10 2.42
N ASP A 118 8.79 13.15 3.71
CA ASP A 118 8.73 14.36 4.56
C ASP A 118 7.35 15.05 4.55
N LEU A 119 6.28 14.25 4.57
CA LEU A 119 4.90 14.75 4.59
C LEU A 119 4.54 15.32 5.97
N ASP A 120 3.63 16.29 5.99
CA ASP A 120 2.92 16.64 7.24
C ASP A 120 2.17 15.39 7.74
N PHE A 121 2.66 14.84 8.84
CA PHE A 121 2.22 13.56 9.38
C PHE A 121 0.73 13.58 9.75
N VAL A 122 0.27 14.62 10.42
CA VAL A 122 -1.12 14.70 10.90
C VAL A 122 -2.07 14.83 9.72
N LEU A 123 -1.73 15.68 8.75
CA LEU A 123 -2.54 15.89 7.56
C LEU A 123 -2.59 14.61 6.70
N PHE A 124 -1.47 13.90 6.55
CA PHE A 124 -1.43 12.63 5.81
C PHE A 124 -2.28 11.54 6.48
N ILE A 125 -2.20 11.38 7.81
CA ILE A 125 -3.03 10.42 8.54
C ILE A 125 -4.54 10.77 8.42
N ARG A 126 -4.89 12.06 8.44
CA ARG A 126 -6.28 12.50 8.20
C ARG A 126 -6.75 12.18 6.77
N ALA A 127 -5.88 12.34 5.78
CA ALA A 127 -6.18 11.97 4.40
C ALA A 127 -6.41 10.47 4.26
N LEU A 128 -5.58 9.62 4.89
CA LEU A 128 -5.79 8.17 4.94
C LEU A 128 -7.14 7.81 5.56
N ASN A 129 -7.49 8.37 6.72
CA ASN A 129 -8.80 8.10 7.35
C ASN A 129 -9.96 8.46 6.43
N THR A 130 -9.88 9.62 5.77
CA THR A 130 -10.91 10.10 4.85
C THR A 130 -11.07 9.18 3.65
N VAL A 131 -9.97 8.68 3.10
CA VAL A 131 -9.98 7.73 1.99
C VAL A 131 -10.59 6.40 2.40
N CYS A 132 -10.22 5.86 3.57
CA CYS A 132 -10.80 4.63 4.11
C CYS A 132 -12.33 4.72 4.25
N ASP A 133 -12.86 5.86 4.68
CA ASP A 133 -14.30 6.07 4.82
C ASP A 133 -15.00 6.30 3.47
N ARG A 134 -14.35 7.00 2.52
CA ARG A 134 -14.94 7.31 1.21
C ARG A 134 -15.02 6.11 0.27
N ARG A 135 -14.06 5.18 0.37
CA ARG A 135 -13.91 4.04 -0.54
C ARG A 135 -14.59 2.76 -0.05
N VAL A 136 -15.26 2.84 1.10
CA VAL A 136 -15.98 1.73 1.71
C VAL A 136 -17.43 2.14 1.96
N GLU A 137 -18.34 1.21 1.75
CA GLU A 137 -19.73 1.35 2.17
C GLU A 137 -19.83 1.28 3.70
N LEU A 138 -20.46 2.29 4.28
CA LEU A 138 -20.54 2.47 5.72
C LEU A 138 -22.02 2.47 6.17
N PRO A 139 -22.33 1.85 7.33
CA PRO A 139 -21.41 1.20 8.25
C PRO A 139 -20.87 -0.13 7.69
N LEU A 140 -19.59 -0.43 7.96
CA LEU A 140 -18.97 -1.69 7.52
C LEU A 140 -19.26 -2.80 8.52
N THR A 141 -19.97 -3.83 8.09
CA THR A 141 -20.14 -5.07 8.85
C THR A 141 -19.14 -6.12 8.35
N THR A 142 -18.27 -6.59 9.23
CA THR A 142 -17.25 -7.60 8.93
C THR A 142 -17.89 -8.98 8.69
N GLN A 143 -17.14 -9.88 8.05
CA GLN A 143 -17.54 -11.30 7.88
C GLN A 143 -17.84 -12.03 9.21
N PHE A 144 -17.43 -11.47 10.35
CA PHE A 144 -17.66 -12.02 11.69
C PHE A 144 -18.82 -11.32 12.44
N GLY A 145 -19.63 -10.51 11.76
CA GLY A 145 -20.81 -9.86 12.33
C GLY A 145 -20.55 -8.59 13.16
N LYS A 146 -19.30 -8.17 13.32
CA LYS A 146 -18.97 -6.90 13.98
C LYS A 146 -19.16 -5.72 13.02
N THR A 147 -19.82 -4.65 13.46
CA THR A 147 -20.10 -3.45 12.66
C THR A 147 -19.29 -2.25 13.15
N PHE A 148 -18.77 -1.44 12.22
CA PHE A 148 -18.03 -0.21 12.49
C PHE A 148 -18.62 0.96 11.68
N LYS A 149 -18.85 2.11 12.32
CA LYS A 149 -19.45 3.28 11.64
C LYS A 149 -18.48 4.00 10.72
N LYS A 150 -17.18 3.91 11.01
CA LYS A 150 -16.09 4.55 10.28
C LYS A 150 -14.75 3.87 10.58
N PHE A 151 -13.77 4.09 9.72
CA PHE A 151 -12.41 3.57 9.88
C PHE A 151 -11.74 4.00 11.18
N ASP A 152 -11.95 5.24 11.65
CA ASP A 152 -11.35 5.72 12.90
C ASP A 152 -11.83 4.92 14.13
N GLU A 153 -13.06 4.40 14.11
CA GLU A 153 -13.59 3.51 15.15
C GLU A 153 -12.92 2.13 15.08
N TYR A 154 -12.82 1.57 13.86
CA TYR A 154 -12.14 0.30 13.62
C TYR A 154 -10.67 0.36 14.04
N ARG A 155 -9.92 1.36 13.56
CA ARG A 155 -8.48 1.42 13.76
C ARG A 155 -8.10 1.45 15.23
N ARG A 156 -8.88 2.14 16.08
CA ARG A 156 -8.64 2.27 17.53
C ARG A 156 -8.96 1.00 18.32
N THR A 157 -9.61 0.02 17.71
CA THR A 157 -9.90 -1.26 18.38
C THR A 157 -8.60 -2.03 18.64
N ARG A 158 -8.38 -2.43 19.90
CA ARG A 158 -7.19 -3.20 20.34
C ARG A 158 -5.88 -2.56 19.86
N TRP A 159 -5.76 -1.25 20.07
CA TRP A 159 -4.55 -0.49 19.74
C TRP A 159 -3.44 -0.83 20.75
N PRO A 160 -2.21 -1.14 20.32
CA PRO A 160 -1.11 -1.41 21.25
C PRO A 160 -0.75 -0.16 22.05
N GLU A 161 -0.48 -0.33 23.35
CA GLU A 161 -0.18 0.78 24.27
C GLU A 161 1.12 1.52 23.90
N ASP A 162 2.09 0.82 23.30
CA ASP A 162 3.39 1.39 22.95
C ASP A 162 3.36 2.22 21.65
N VAL A 163 2.22 2.27 20.96
CA VAL A 163 2.02 2.94 19.66
C VAL A 163 1.39 4.31 19.88
N THR A 164 2.23 5.32 20.09
CA THR A 164 1.81 6.72 20.31
C THR A 164 2.17 7.60 19.12
N PRO A 165 1.49 8.75 18.92
CA PRO A 165 1.83 9.71 17.86
C PRO A 165 3.29 10.21 17.89
N ASP A 166 3.92 10.21 19.07
CA ASP A 166 5.32 10.61 19.25
C ASP A 166 6.30 9.58 18.64
N LYS A 167 5.88 8.31 18.53
CA LYS A 167 6.61 7.24 17.83
C LYS A 167 6.06 7.07 16.42
N ARG A 168 6.31 8.08 15.58
CA ARG A 168 5.74 8.22 14.23
C ARG A 168 5.92 6.99 13.34
N ASP A 169 7.05 6.30 13.47
CA ASP A 169 7.36 5.09 12.71
C ASP A 169 6.42 3.92 13.08
N LYS A 170 6.36 3.54 14.35
CA LYS A 170 5.47 2.50 14.85
C LYS A 170 4.01 2.86 14.63
N PHE A 171 3.67 4.14 14.85
CA PHE A 171 2.32 4.66 14.63
C PHE A 171 1.88 4.51 13.19
N LEU A 172 2.70 4.95 12.23
CA LEU A 172 2.40 4.85 10.81
C LEU A 172 2.25 3.38 10.38
N GLU A 173 3.15 2.51 10.83
CA GLU A 173 3.09 1.08 10.51
C GLU A 173 1.75 0.47 10.94
N GLN A 174 1.32 0.75 12.17
CA GLN A 174 0.05 0.25 12.69
C GLN A 174 -1.15 0.84 11.96
N VAL A 175 -1.11 2.12 11.59
CA VAL A 175 -2.15 2.70 10.74
C VAL A 175 -2.21 1.98 9.39
N LEU A 176 -1.08 1.77 8.71
CA LEU A 176 -1.04 1.07 7.42
C LEU A 176 -1.56 -0.36 7.53
N LEU A 177 -1.23 -1.07 8.61
CA LEU A 177 -1.76 -2.41 8.89
C LEU A 177 -3.29 -2.39 9.00
N ARG A 178 -3.85 -1.43 9.73
CA ARG A 178 -5.31 -1.25 9.85
C ARG A 178 -5.95 -0.87 8.52
N VAL A 179 -5.30 -0.01 7.71
CA VAL A 179 -5.76 0.31 6.36
C VAL A 179 -5.84 -0.97 5.51
N ALA A 180 -4.78 -1.79 5.51
CA ALA A 180 -4.75 -3.05 4.78
C ALA A 180 -5.94 -3.95 5.12
N PHE A 181 -6.17 -4.18 6.42
CA PHE A 181 -7.27 -5.03 6.87
C PHE A 181 -8.65 -4.42 6.64
N TRP A 182 -8.78 -3.09 6.69
CA TRP A 182 -10.04 -2.40 6.41
C TRP A 182 -10.49 -2.65 4.97
N PHE A 183 -9.60 -2.44 4.00
CA PHE A 183 -9.88 -2.69 2.59
C PHE A 183 -10.03 -4.18 2.28
N GLN A 184 -9.22 -5.05 2.88
CA GLN A 184 -9.38 -6.50 2.75
C GLN A 184 -10.76 -6.94 3.27
N THR A 185 -11.16 -6.46 4.45
CA THR A 185 -12.46 -6.82 5.04
C THR A 185 -13.60 -6.31 4.18
N ALA A 186 -13.53 -5.06 3.71
CA ALA A 186 -14.52 -4.49 2.80
C ALA A 186 -14.60 -5.26 1.48
N ALA A 187 -13.47 -5.70 0.91
CA ALA A 187 -13.45 -6.53 -0.29
C ALA A 187 -14.18 -7.87 -0.07
N ILE A 188 -13.89 -8.54 1.04
CA ILE A 188 -14.47 -9.85 1.37
C ILE A 188 -16.01 -9.78 1.49
N VAL A 189 -16.53 -8.70 2.06
CA VAL A 189 -17.98 -8.52 2.24
C VAL A 189 -18.65 -7.74 1.10
N GLY A 190 -17.92 -7.44 0.02
CA GLY A 190 -18.45 -6.72 -1.14
C GLY A 190 -18.80 -5.24 -0.90
N ALA A 191 -18.17 -4.60 0.10
CA ALA A 191 -18.43 -3.22 0.52
C ALA A 191 -17.42 -2.20 -0.03
N LEU A 192 -16.60 -2.54 -1.02
CA LEU A 192 -15.73 -1.57 -1.71
C LEU A 192 -16.52 -0.75 -2.74
N LYS A 193 -16.20 0.54 -2.85
CA LYS A 193 -16.78 1.48 -3.83
C LYS A 193 -15.85 1.81 -4.98
#